data_AF-A0A8C5RBU9-F1
#
_entry.id   AF-A0A8C5RBU9-F1
#
_cell.length_a   1.000
_cell.length_b   1.000
_cell.length_c   1.000
_cell.angle_alpha   90.00
_cell.angle_beta   90.00
_cell.angle_gamma   90.00
#
_symmetry.space_group_name_H-M   'P 1'
#
loop_
_entity.id
_entity.type
_entity.pdbx_description
1 polymer ?
#
loop_
_entity_poly.entity_id
_entity_poly.type
_entity_poly.pdbx_seq_one_letter_code
_entity_poly.pdbx_strand_id
1 'polypeptide(L)'
;MYKQAQASFWTVEEVDLSKDVIHWNNLKPEEKYFISHILAFFAASDGIVNENLVGRFSQEVQIAEARCFYGFQISIENVHSEMYSLLIDTYIKDPEKRDFLFNAIETMPCVRKKADWAMRWITDREATFGERVVAFAAVEGIFFSGAFAAIFWLKKRGLMPGLTFSNELISRDEVRSVLLVLFVKSCITRCLNWIWHFYPPSKYFPGSWQMLLMVLEYGCRM
;
A
#
# COMPACT_ATOMS: atom_id res chain seq x y z
N MET A 1 9.95 16.09 6.10
CA MET A 1 9.35 14.74 5.96
C MET A 1 8.71 14.27 7.26
N TYR A 2 9.47 13.89 8.31
CA TYR A 2 8.88 13.39 9.57
C TYR A 2 7.86 14.35 10.20
N LYS A 3 8.18 15.64 10.35
CA LYS A 3 7.24 16.62 10.91
C LYS A 3 5.96 16.81 10.09
N GLN A 4 6.04 16.64 8.78
CA GLN A 4 4.85 16.68 7.92
C GLN A 4 4.00 15.43 8.14
N ALA A 5 4.63 14.24 8.21
CA ALA A 5 3.95 12.98 8.56
C ALA A 5 3.25 13.09 9.92
N GLN A 6 3.98 13.53 10.95
CA GLN A 6 3.45 13.76 12.29
C GLN A 6 2.25 14.72 12.31
N ALA A 7 2.31 15.81 11.55
CA ALA A 7 1.22 16.80 11.47
C ALA A 7 -0.02 16.29 10.71
N SER A 8 0.00 15.06 10.20
CA SER A 8 -1.11 14.43 9.50
C SER A 8 -1.58 13.14 10.15
N PHE A 9 -1.16 12.92 11.39
CA PHE A 9 -1.71 11.85 12.23
C PHE A 9 -3.24 11.91 12.24
N TRP A 10 -3.85 10.74 12.16
CA TRP A 10 -5.28 10.52 12.25
C TRP A 10 -5.53 9.14 12.86
N THR A 11 -6.75 8.92 13.34
CA THR A 11 -7.20 7.68 13.98
C THR A 11 -8.45 7.15 13.28
N VAL A 12 -8.68 5.83 13.35
CA VAL A 12 -9.81 5.20 12.65
C VAL A 12 -11.17 5.73 13.12
N GLU A 13 -11.26 6.17 14.37
CA GLU A 13 -12.46 6.76 14.97
C GLU A 13 -12.87 8.10 14.34
N GLU A 14 -11.96 8.78 13.63
CA GLU A 14 -12.27 10.02 12.90
C GLU A 14 -13.09 9.75 11.63
N VAL A 15 -13.16 8.50 11.17
CA VAL A 15 -13.87 8.09 9.95
C VAL A 15 -15.29 7.63 10.29
N ASP A 16 -16.29 8.45 9.96
CA ASP A 16 -17.70 8.09 10.14
C ASP A 16 -18.17 7.11 9.06
N LEU A 17 -18.42 5.85 9.46
CA LEU A 17 -18.96 4.79 8.61
C LEU A 17 -20.48 4.60 8.73
N SER A 18 -21.18 5.42 9.52
CA SER A 18 -22.61 5.22 9.84
C SER A 18 -23.51 5.23 8.60
N LYS A 19 -23.15 6.04 7.59
CA LYS A 19 -23.89 6.17 6.33
C LYS A 19 -23.49 5.12 5.30
N ASP A 20 -22.30 4.55 5.41
CA ASP A 20 -21.74 3.68 4.37
C ASP A 20 -22.51 2.38 4.22
N VAL A 21 -23.10 1.83 5.29
CA VAL A 21 -23.91 0.60 5.20
C VAL A 21 -25.11 0.80 4.27
N ILE A 22 -25.74 1.97 4.31
CA ILE A 22 -26.87 2.31 3.43
C ILE A 22 -26.40 2.40 1.98
N HIS A 23 -25.27 3.07 1.74
CA HIS A 23 -24.68 3.16 0.40
C HIS A 23 -24.28 1.78 -0.12
N TRP A 24 -23.61 0.98 0.70
CA TRP A 24 -23.19 -0.37 0.40
C TRP A 24 -24.36 -1.21 -0.07
N ASN A 25 -25.46 -1.23 0.68
CA ASN A 25 -26.63 -2.03 0.32
C ASN A 25 -27.22 -1.66 -1.05
N ASN A 26 -27.16 -0.38 -1.42
CA ASN A 26 -27.65 0.15 -2.70
C ASN A 26 -26.68 -0.03 -3.88
N LEU A 27 -25.44 -0.47 -3.65
CA LEU A 27 -24.50 -0.77 -4.72
C LEU A 27 -24.90 -2.02 -5.51
N LYS A 28 -24.53 -2.02 -6.79
CA LYS A 28 -24.71 -3.20 -7.64
C LYS A 28 -23.82 -4.37 -7.16
N PRO A 29 -24.21 -5.63 -7.41
CA PRO A 29 -23.41 -6.79 -7.03
C PRO A 29 -21.96 -6.73 -7.54
N GLU A 30 -21.76 -6.22 -8.75
CA GLU A 30 -20.44 -6.09 -9.37
C GLU A 30 -19.59 -5.02 -8.67
N GLU A 31 -20.21 -3.91 -8.23
CA GLU A 31 -19.53 -2.86 -7.47
C GLU A 31 -19.13 -3.35 -6.07
N LYS A 32 -20.02 -4.11 -5.40
CA LYS A 32 -19.71 -4.76 -4.12
C LYS A 32 -18.57 -5.75 -4.26
N TYR A 33 -18.60 -6.58 -5.31
CA TYR A 33 -17.53 -7.52 -5.60
C TYR A 33 -16.19 -6.80 -5.77
N PHE A 34 -16.16 -5.80 -6.67
CA PHE A 34 -14.97 -5.02 -6.97
C PHE A 34 -14.38 -4.31 -5.74
N ILE A 35 -15.21 -3.62 -4.95
CA ILE A 35 -14.75 -2.93 -3.72
C ILE A 35 -14.26 -3.94 -2.68
N SER A 36 -14.98 -5.04 -2.47
CA SER A 36 -14.55 -6.06 -1.49
C SER A 36 -13.19 -6.65 -1.82
N HIS A 37 -12.90 -6.86 -3.11
CA HIS A 37 -11.61 -7.40 -3.56
C HIS A 37 -10.48 -6.37 -3.45
N ILE A 38 -10.76 -5.08 -3.67
CA ILE A 38 -9.83 -4.00 -3.39
C ILE A 38 -9.48 -3.95 -1.89
N LEU A 39 -10.47 -4.02 -1.01
CA LEU A 39 -10.26 -3.99 0.44
C LEU A 39 -9.44 -5.21 0.91
N ALA A 40 -9.73 -6.38 0.37
CA ALA A 40 -8.98 -7.61 0.67
C ALA A 40 -7.50 -7.50 0.25
N PHE A 41 -7.23 -6.90 -0.91
CA PHE A 41 -5.87 -6.62 -1.35
C PHE A 41 -5.14 -5.66 -0.40
N PHE A 42 -5.78 -4.58 0.03
CA PHE A 42 -5.17 -3.61 0.95
C PHE A 42 -4.90 -4.22 2.33
N ALA A 43 -5.89 -4.89 2.93
CA ALA A 43 -5.77 -5.52 4.25
C ALA A 43 -4.58 -6.51 4.31
N ALA A 44 -4.32 -7.22 3.21
CA ALA A 44 -3.17 -8.11 3.10
C ALA A 44 -1.83 -7.38 2.83
N SER A 45 -1.85 -6.26 2.11
CA SER A 45 -0.64 -5.60 1.63
C SER A 45 0.06 -4.78 2.71
N ASP A 46 -0.69 -4.07 3.56
CA ASP A 46 -0.11 -3.20 4.60
C ASP A 46 0.68 -4.02 5.62
N GLY A 47 0.24 -5.25 5.91
CA GLY A 47 0.98 -6.19 6.75
C GLY A 47 2.37 -6.53 6.18
N ILE A 48 2.47 -6.70 4.86
CA ILE A 48 3.73 -7.00 4.18
C ILE A 48 4.66 -5.78 4.19
N VAL A 49 4.10 -4.58 3.96
CA VAL A 49 4.87 -3.32 4.04
C VAL A 49 5.45 -3.14 5.45
N ASN A 50 4.62 -3.36 6.47
CA ASN A 50 5.03 -3.24 7.87
C ASN A 50 6.13 -4.24 8.25
N GLU A 51 6.03 -5.50 7.80
CA GLU A 51 7.07 -6.51 8.01
C GLU A 51 8.42 -6.07 7.43
N ASN A 52 8.44 -5.46 6.24
CA ASN A 52 9.66 -4.91 5.66
C ASN A 52 10.20 -3.71 6.44
N LEU A 53 9.33 -2.78 6.85
CA LEU A 53 9.74 -1.59 7.60
C LEU A 53 10.38 -1.96 8.93
N VAL A 54 9.77 -2.88 9.68
CA VAL A 54 10.24 -3.35 10.99
C VAL A 54 11.46 -4.27 10.86
N GLY A 55 11.39 -5.26 9.97
CA GLY A 55 12.41 -6.31 9.84
C GLY A 55 13.65 -5.89 9.06
N ARG A 56 13.56 -4.86 8.20
CA ARG A 56 14.65 -4.44 7.30
C ARG A 56 14.96 -2.96 7.41
N PHE A 57 14.09 -2.08 6.89
CA PHE A 57 14.48 -0.68 6.63
C PHE A 57 14.81 0.10 7.91
N SER A 58 14.03 -0.06 8.98
CA SER A 58 14.29 0.62 10.26
C SER A 58 15.58 0.14 10.95
N GLN A 59 15.98 -1.12 10.71
CA GLN A 59 17.20 -1.72 11.26
C GLN A 59 18.45 -1.27 10.50
N GLU A 60 18.36 -1.21 9.17
CA GLU A 60 19.48 -0.90 8.29
C GLU A 60 19.84 0.59 8.31
N VAL A 61 18.83 1.48 8.33
CA VAL A 61 19.06 2.92 8.33
C VAL A 61 19.50 3.40 9.71
N GLN A 62 20.70 3.98 9.80
CA GLN A 62 21.27 4.47 11.07
C GLN A 62 20.97 5.96 11.34
N ILE A 63 20.48 6.69 10.33
CA ILE A 63 20.19 8.13 10.44
C ILE A 63 18.97 8.33 11.34
N ALA A 64 19.12 9.11 12.41
CA ALA A 64 18.09 9.28 13.42
C ALA A 64 16.80 9.88 12.85
N GLU A 65 16.90 10.89 11.99
CA GLU A 65 15.76 11.55 11.37
C GLU A 65 14.96 10.61 10.46
N ALA A 66 15.65 9.69 9.78
CA ALA A 66 15.01 8.67 8.96
C ALA A 66 14.36 7.58 9.81
N ARG A 67 14.97 7.20 10.94
CA ARG A 67 14.35 6.30 11.94
C ARG A 67 13.09 6.91 12.55
N CYS A 68 13.09 8.20 12.86
CA CYS A 68 11.89 8.91 13.33
C CYS A 68 10.77 8.84 12.28
N PHE A 69 11.11 8.98 10.99
CA PHE A 69 10.13 8.81 9.92
C PHE A 69 9.61 7.38 9.85
N TYR A 70 10.48 6.37 9.78
CA TYR A 70 10.05 4.97 9.69
C TYR A 70 9.24 4.51 10.89
N GLY A 71 9.59 4.95 12.11
CA GLY A 71 8.80 4.65 13.30
C GLY A 71 7.39 5.22 13.20
N PHE A 72 7.23 6.43 12.66
CA PHE A 72 5.92 7.01 12.41
C PHE A 72 5.18 6.34 11.25
N GLN A 73 5.89 5.95 10.19
CA GLN A 73 5.32 5.19 9.08
C GLN A 73 4.76 3.86 9.59
N ILE A 74 5.53 3.07 10.35
CA ILE A 74 5.04 1.82 10.96
C ILE A 74 3.76 2.06 11.79
N SER A 75 3.69 3.16 12.53
CA SER A 75 2.48 3.48 13.30
C SER A 75 1.28 3.80 12.40
N ILE A 76 1.47 4.48 11.26
CA ILE A 76 0.37 4.82 10.36
C ILE A 76 -0.07 3.61 9.52
N GLU A 77 0.85 2.72 9.12
CA GLU A 77 0.52 1.45 8.47
C GLU A 77 -0.39 0.57 9.35
N ASN A 78 -0.20 0.60 10.67
CA ASN A 78 -1.11 -0.10 11.60
C ASN A 78 -2.51 0.52 11.59
N VAL A 79 -2.61 1.85 11.54
CA VAL A 79 -3.90 2.56 11.43
C VAL A 79 -4.57 2.24 10.09
N HIS A 80 -3.80 2.13 9.00
CA HIS A 80 -4.33 1.74 7.69
C HIS A 80 -4.89 0.32 7.73
N SER A 81 -4.13 -0.64 8.27
CA SER A 81 -4.57 -2.04 8.43
C SER A 81 -5.84 -2.17 9.29
N GLU A 82 -5.93 -1.41 10.38
CA GLU A 82 -7.13 -1.33 11.22
C GLU A 82 -8.32 -0.74 10.44
N MET A 83 -8.11 0.35 9.72
CA MET A 83 -9.14 0.99 8.91
C MET A 83 -9.70 0.03 7.85
N TYR A 84 -8.84 -0.69 7.13
CA TYR A 84 -9.28 -1.68 6.14
C TYR A 84 -10.05 -2.84 6.76
N SER A 85 -9.61 -3.31 7.93
CA SER A 85 -10.33 -4.34 8.69
C SER A 85 -11.72 -3.86 9.10
N LEU A 86 -11.82 -2.62 9.62
CA LEU A 86 -13.08 -2.00 10.00
C LEU A 86 -14.03 -1.81 8.81
N LEU A 87 -13.50 -1.43 7.64
CA LEU A 87 -14.29 -1.32 6.40
C LEU A 87 -14.86 -2.68 5.98
N ILE A 88 -14.03 -3.73 5.99
CA ILE A 88 -14.48 -5.10 5.67
C ILE A 88 -15.56 -5.55 6.65
N ASP A 89 -15.36 -5.40 7.96
CA ASP A 89 -16.34 -5.78 8.99
C ASP A 89 -17.65 -4.98 8.89
N THR A 90 -17.55 -3.72 8.46
CA THR A 90 -18.73 -2.87 8.27
C THR A 90 -19.56 -3.33 7.09
N TYR A 91 -18.93 -3.71 5.97
CA TYR A 91 -19.62 -4.00 4.71
C TYR A 91 -19.99 -5.48 4.54
N ILE A 92 -19.17 -6.40 5.07
CA ILE A 92 -19.29 -7.84 4.86
C ILE A 92 -19.82 -8.49 6.14
N LYS A 93 -21.13 -8.76 6.17
CA LYS A 93 -21.79 -9.38 7.33
C LYS A 93 -21.71 -10.91 7.34
N ASP A 94 -21.40 -11.50 6.20
CA ASP A 94 -21.21 -12.95 6.07
C ASP A 94 -19.80 -13.32 6.58
N PRO A 95 -19.71 -14.11 7.67
CA PRO A 95 -18.42 -14.48 8.25
C PRO A 95 -17.56 -15.31 7.30
N GLU A 96 -18.14 -16.21 6.48
CA GLU A 96 -17.36 -17.04 5.55
C GLU A 96 -16.72 -16.17 4.47
N LYS A 97 -17.48 -15.22 3.93
CA LYS A 97 -16.97 -14.27 2.94
C LYS A 97 -15.91 -13.35 3.54
N ARG A 98 -16.09 -12.94 4.80
CA ARG A 98 -15.09 -12.12 5.49
C ARG A 98 -13.78 -12.89 5.68
N ASP A 99 -13.84 -14.13 6.14
CA ASP A 99 -12.66 -14.98 6.31
C ASP A 99 -11.96 -15.22 4.96
N PHE A 100 -12.73 -15.40 3.88
CA PHE A 100 -12.18 -15.47 2.53
C PHE A 100 -11.38 -14.21 2.14
N LEU A 101 -11.88 -13.02 2.48
CA LEU A 101 -11.26 -11.73 2.14
C LEU A 101 -10.04 -11.43 3.02
N PHE A 102 -10.06 -11.76 4.31
CA PHE A 102 -8.88 -11.59 5.17
C PHE A 102 -7.75 -12.55 4.80
N ASN A 103 -8.08 -13.74 4.29
CA ASN A 103 -7.10 -14.70 3.81
C ASN A 103 -6.77 -14.51 2.30
N ALA A 104 -6.87 -13.28 1.77
CA ALA A 104 -6.70 -13.00 0.34
C ALA A 104 -5.39 -13.51 -0.28
N ILE A 105 -4.30 -13.56 0.49
CA ILE A 105 -3.02 -14.12 0.03
C ILE A 105 -3.17 -15.62 -0.31
N GLU A 106 -4.02 -16.33 0.41
CA GLU A 106 -4.27 -17.75 0.20
C GLU A 106 -5.44 -18.02 -0.76
N THR A 107 -6.45 -17.17 -0.74
CA THR A 107 -7.72 -17.40 -1.43
C THR A 107 -7.78 -16.72 -2.81
N MET A 108 -7.03 -15.64 -3.03
CA MET A 108 -7.08 -14.82 -4.25
C MET A 108 -5.76 -14.89 -5.01
N PRO A 109 -5.67 -15.63 -6.15
CA PRO A 109 -4.43 -15.82 -6.89
C PRO A 109 -3.77 -14.52 -7.37
N CYS A 110 -4.56 -13.49 -7.66
CA CYS A 110 -4.04 -12.19 -8.09
C CYS A 110 -3.37 -11.42 -6.94
N VAL A 111 -3.91 -11.52 -5.72
CA VAL A 111 -3.32 -10.94 -4.51
C VAL A 111 -2.07 -11.73 -4.12
N ARG A 112 -2.16 -13.08 -4.14
CA ARG A 112 -1.01 -13.97 -3.89
C ARG A 112 0.21 -13.59 -4.74
N LYS A 113 0.04 -13.41 -6.05
CA LYS A 113 1.16 -13.05 -6.94
C LYS A 113 1.84 -11.74 -6.55
N LYS A 114 1.06 -10.73 -6.13
CA LYS A 114 1.60 -9.44 -5.67
C LYS A 114 2.30 -9.59 -4.32
N ALA A 115 1.69 -10.33 -3.40
CA ALA A 115 2.27 -10.65 -2.10
C ALA A 115 3.60 -11.40 -2.24
N ASP A 116 3.64 -12.48 -3.03
CA ASP A 116 4.84 -13.25 -3.33
C ASP A 116 5.94 -12.39 -3.94
N TRP A 117 5.57 -11.42 -4.79
CA TRP A 117 6.53 -10.50 -5.38
C TRP A 117 7.15 -9.57 -4.32
N ALA A 118 6.34 -9.01 -3.41
CA ALA A 118 6.81 -8.17 -2.32
C ALA A 118 7.66 -8.95 -1.30
N MET A 119 7.22 -10.15 -0.89
CA MET A 119 7.92 -11.01 0.07
C MET A 119 9.32 -11.43 -0.40
N ARG A 120 9.52 -11.60 -1.72
CA ARG A 120 10.86 -11.86 -2.27
C ARG A 120 11.83 -10.75 -1.90
N TRP A 121 11.45 -9.48 -2.00
CA TRP A 121 12.33 -8.36 -1.66
C TRP A 121 12.64 -8.23 -0.16
N ILE A 122 11.77 -8.75 0.70
CA ILE A 122 12.01 -8.80 2.16
C ILE A 122 13.09 -9.85 2.46
N THR A 123 12.92 -11.04 1.89
CA THR A 123 13.75 -12.22 2.16
C THR A 123 15.07 -12.23 1.38
N ASP A 124 15.16 -11.46 0.28
CA ASP A 124 16.36 -11.34 -0.54
C ASP A 124 17.52 -10.73 0.26
N ARG A 125 18.62 -11.49 0.37
CA ARG A 125 19.85 -11.10 1.06
C ARG A 125 20.92 -10.57 0.13
N GLU A 126 20.77 -10.78 -1.19
CA GLU A 126 21.71 -10.32 -2.21
C GLU A 126 21.35 -8.92 -2.71
N ALA A 127 20.05 -8.60 -2.76
CA ALA A 127 19.57 -7.28 -3.17
C ALA A 127 20.05 -6.16 -2.24
N THR A 128 20.61 -5.13 -2.87
CA THR A 128 21.08 -3.94 -2.16
C THR A 128 19.92 -3.20 -1.50
N PHE A 129 20.24 -2.40 -0.47
CA PHE A 129 19.25 -1.53 0.16
C PHE A 129 18.56 -0.61 -0.87
N GLY A 130 19.31 -0.06 -1.83
CA GLY A 130 18.76 0.80 -2.89
C GLY A 130 17.76 0.09 -3.80
N GLU A 131 18.03 -1.15 -4.20
CA GLU A 131 17.10 -1.96 -5.00
C GLU A 131 15.82 -2.27 -4.24
N ARG A 132 15.94 -2.67 -2.96
CA ARG A 132 14.78 -2.97 -2.11
C ARG A 132 13.94 -1.72 -1.84
N VAL A 133 14.57 -0.58 -1.62
CA VAL A 133 13.89 0.72 -1.48
C VAL A 133 13.07 1.05 -2.73
N VAL A 134 13.63 0.86 -3.93
CA VAL A 134 12.88 1.07 -5.19
C VAL A 134 11.74 0.06 -5.35
N ALA A 135 11.96 -1.21 -4.98
CA ALA A 135 10.93 -2.23 -5.03
C ALA A 135 9.74 -1.89 -4.12
N PHE A 136 9.98 -1.47 -2.88
CA PHE A 136 8.92 -1.09 -1.95
C PHE A 136 8.21 0.21 -2.33
N ALA A 137 8.90 1.19 -2.93
CA ALA A 137 8.20 2.32 -3.56
C ALA A 137 7.26 1.89 -4.70
N ALA A 138 7.56 0.79 -5.39
CA ALA A 138 6.66 0.27 -6.39
C ALA A 138 5.46 -0.47 -5.78
N VAL A 139 5.62 -1.11 -4.62
CA VAL A 139 4.50 -1.68 -3.85
C VAL A 139 3.54 -0.57 -3.42
N GLU A 140 4.03 0.38 -2.62
CA GLU A 140 3.21 1.49 -2.07
C GLU A 140 2.69 2.43 -3.17
N GLY A 141 3.50 2.70 -4.20
CA GLY A 141 3.14 3.64 -5.27
C GLY A 141 2.35 3.00 -6.42
N ILE A 142 2.91 1.96 -7.05
CA ILE A 142 2.38 1.42 -8.31
C ILE A 142 1.25 0.43 -8.04
N PHE A 143 1.43 -0.51 -7.10
CA PHE A 143 0.40 -1.52 -6.84
C PHE A 143 -0.89 -0.92 -6.26
N PHE A 144 -0.78 0.15 -5.48
CA PHE A 144 -1.93 0.80 -4.85
C PHE A 144 -2.61 1.84 -5.75
N SER A 145 -1.89 2.43 -6.71
CA SER A 145 -2.41 3.50 -7.58
C SER A 145 -3.75 3.18 -8.26
N GLY A 146 -3.90 1.98 -8.81
CA GLY A 146 -5.13 1.57 -9.49
C GLY A 146 -6.31 1.44 -8.53
N ALA A 147 -6.07 0.92 -7.33
CA ALA A 147 -7.09 0.78 -6.29
C ALA A 147 -7.51 2.14 -5.71
N PHE A 148 -6.57 3.04 -5.46
CA PHE A 148 -6.88 4.41 -5.05
C PHE A 148 -7.69 5.16 -6.11
N ALA A 149 -7.29 5.08 -7.38
CA ALA A 149 -8.02 5.71 -8.48
C ALA A 149 -9.46 5.20 -8.59
N ALA A 150 -9.65 3.89 -8.40
CA ALA A 150 -10.96 3.25 -8.39
C ALA A 150 -11.87 3.76 -7.25
N ILE A 151 -11.33 3.97 -6.05
CA ILE A 151 -12.11 4.54 -4.93
C ILE A 151 -12.38 6.04 -5.16
N PHE A 152 -11.44 6.80 -5.71
CA PHE A 152 -11.69 8.18 -6.12
C PHE A 152 -12.78 8.31 -7.19
N TRP A 153 -12.93 7.31 -8.06
CA TRP A 153 -14.05 7.24 -8.99
C TRP A 153 -15.40 7.11 -8.27
N LEU A 154 -15.48 6.36 -7.18
CA LEU A 154 -16.68 6.28 -6.34
C LEU A 154 -16.99 7.62 -5.67
N LYS A 155 -15.95 8.33 -5.20
CA LYS A 155 -16.10 9.69 -4.66
C LYS A 155 -16.75 10.64 -5.67
N LYS A 156 -16.30 10.60 -6.92
CA LYS A 156 -16.87 11.43 -8.01
C LYS A 156 -18.36 11.14 -8.25
N ARG A 157 -18.81 9.92 -7.95
CA ARG A 157 -20.22 9.50 -8.04
C ARG A 157 -21.03 9.79 -6.77
N GLY A 158 -20.41 10.30 -5.71
CA GLY A 158 -21.07 10.57 -4.42
C GLY A 158 -21.42 9.30 -3.64
N LEU A 159 -20.64 8.22 -3.80
CA LEU A 159 -20.89 6.93 -3.15
C LEU A 159 -19.85 6.66 -2.05
N MET A 160 -20.26 5.90 -1.03
CA MET A 160 -19.40 5.39 0.05
C MET A 160 -18.57 6.50 0.74
N PRO A 161 -19.21 7.47 1.41
CA PRO A 161 -18.51 8.65 1.94
C PRO A 161 -17.38 8.27 2.92
N GLY A 162 -17.59 7.32 3.82
CA GLY A 162 -16.60 6.80 4.75
C GLY A 162 -15.41 6.13 4.05
N LEU A 163 -15.67 5.21 3.11
CA LEU A 163 -14.62 4.59 2.28
C LEU A 163 -13.78 5.64 1.53
N THR A 164 -14.44 6.62 0.93
CA THR A 164 -13.73 7.63 0.13
C THR A 164 -12.93 8.61 0.99
N PHE A 165 -13.43 8.93 2.18
CA PHE A 165 -12.75 9.78 3.14
C PHE A 165 -11.51 9.10 3.72
N SER A 166 -11.61 7.85 4.17
CA SER A 166 -10.44 7.09 4.63
C SER A 166 -9.41 6.91 3.51
N ASN A 167 -9.86 6.66 2.27
CA ASN A 167 -8.99 6.58 1.11
C ASN A 167 -8.20 7.88 0.84
N GLU A 168 -8.76 9.06 1.13
CA GLU A 168 -8.05 10.33 1.04
C GLU A 168 -6.94 10.45 2.08
N LEU A 169 -7.20 10.01 3.31
CA LEU A 169 -6.22 10.03 4.39
C LEU A 169 -5.07 9.06 4.08
N ILE A 170 -5.41 7.83 3.70
CA ILE A 170 -4.44 6.77 3.38
C ILE A 170 -3.59 7.16 2.17
N SER A 171 -4.21 7.53 1.05
CA SER A 171 -3.45 7.90 -0.16
C SER A 171 -2.53 9.12 0.04
N ARG A 172 -2.91 10.06 0.92
CA ARG A 172 -2.02 11.18 1.32
C ARG A 172 -0.80 10.68 2.08
N ASP A 173 -0.95 9.69 2.94
CA ASP A 173 0.12 9.13 3.74
C ASP A 173 1.07 8.31 2.85
N GLU A 174 0.53 7.50 1.94
CA GLU A 174 1.27 6.70 0.95
C GLU A 174 2.16 7.52 0.02
N VAL A 175 1.64 8.65 -0.48
CA VAL A 175 2.44 9.58 -1.30
C VAL A 175 3.68 10.05 -0.54
N ARG A 176 3.62 10.14 0.80
CA ARG A 176 4.77 10.56 1.61
C ARG A 176 5.76 9.42 1.84
N SER A 177 5.28 8.18 1.97
CA SER A 177 6.12 6.98 1.99
C SER A 177 6.93 6.88 0.69
N VAL A 178 6.28 7.05 -0.47
CA VAL A 178 6.95 7.07 -1.79
C VAL A 178 7.91 8.27 -1.93
N LEU A 179 7.55 9.45 -1.41
CA LEU A 179 8.42 10.62 -1.45
C LEU A 179 9.69 10.41 -0.59
N LEU A 180 9.60 9.67 0.52
CA LEU A 180 10.77 9.33 1.34
C LEU A 180 11.74 8.47 0.54
N VAL A 181 11.22 7.50 -0.22
CA VAL A 181 12.03 6.66 -1.09
C VAL A 181 12.78 7.49 -2.13
N LEU A 182 12.11 8.47 -2.76
CA LEU A 182 12.77 9.38 -3.71
C LEU A 182 13.87 10.22 -3.04
N PHE A 183 13.64 10.67 -1.80
CA PHE A 183 14.64 11.40 -1.03
C PHE A 183 15.84 10.50 -0.64
N VAL A 184 15.59 9.29 -0.13
CA VAL A 184 16.61 8.29 0.19
C VAL A 184 17.41 7.93 -1.05
N LYS A 185 16.75 7.72 -2.20
CA LYS A 185 17.42 7.54 -3.49
C LYS A 185 18.28 8.74 -3.84
N SER A 186 17.80 9.97 -3.68
CA SER A 186 18.58 11.19 -3.95
C SER A 186 19.82 11.30 -3.05
N CYS A 187 19.70 10.95 -1.76
CA CYS A 187 20.81 10.92 -0.82
C CYS A 187 21.84 9.83 -1.17
N ILE A 188 21.39 8.61 -1.46
CA ILE A 188 22.23 7.51 -1.95
C ILE A 188 22.95 7.93 -3.22
N THR A 189 22.23 8.53 -4.18
CA THR A 189 22.77 9.00 -5.46
C THR A 189 23.80 10.12 -5.29
N ARG A 190 23.58 11.08 -4.37
CA ARG A 190 24.52 12.15 -4.07
C ARG A 190 25.79 11.66 -3.38
N CYS A 191 25.69 10.66 -2.49
CA CYS A 191 26.85 9.99 -1.91
C CYS A 191 27.59 9.10 -2.92
N LEU A 192 26.90 8.62 -3.97
CA LEU A 192 27.40 7.67 -4.96
C LEU A 192 27.46 8.27 -6.37
N ASN A 193 27.90 9.54 -6.50
CA ASN A 193 28.23 10.16 -7.79
C ASN A 193 29.26 9.35 -8.63
N TRP A 194 29.85 8.30 -8.06
CA TRP A 194 30.75 7.36 -8.72
C TRP A 194 30.07 6.10 -9.32
N ILE A 195 28.87 5.72 -8.85
CA ILE A 195 28.22 4.45 -9.24
C ILE A 195 27.45 4.56 -10.55
N TRP A 196 26.93 5.73 -10.90
CA TRP A 196 26.17 5.93 -12.14
C TRP A 196 27.02 5.85 -13.41
N HIS A 197 28.35 5.89 -13.29
CA HIS A 197 29.27 5.58 -14.40
C HIS A 197 29.40 4.07 -14.66
N PHE A 198 29.00 3.21 -13.72
CA PHE A 198 29.20 1.76 -13.77
C PHE A 198 27.90 0.93 -13.78
N TYR A 199 26.73 1.49 -13.46
CA TYR A 199 25.47 0.72 -13.36
C TYR A 199 24.35 1.28 -14.25
N PRO A 200 24.00 0.60 -15.37
CA PRO A 200 23.01 1.08 -16.32
C PRO A 200 21.55 0.96 -15.81
N PRO A 201 20.61 1.80 -16.29
CA PRO A 201 19.18 1.80 -15.90
C PRO A 201 18.46 0.46 -16.08
N SER A 202 18.96 -0.43 -16.95
CA SER A 202 18.37 -1.74 -17.25
C SER A 202 18.35 -2.71 -16.07
N LYS A 203 19.23 -2.54 -15.07
CA LYS A 203 19.26 -3.38 -13.86
C LYS A 203 18.24 -2.97 -12.79
N TYR A 204 17.80 -1.72 -12.76
CA TYR A 204 16.84 -1.21 -11.77
C TYR A 204 15.37 -1.36 -12.22
N PHE A 205 15.15 -1.58 -13.51
CA PHE A 205 13.84 -1.77 -14.11
C PHE A 205 13.63 -3.11 -14.87
N PRO A 206 14.19 -4.28 -14.46
CA PRO A 206 13.89 -5.54 -15.16
C PRO A 206 12.43 -5.98 -14.95
N GLY A 207 11.73 -5.42 -13.96
CA GLY A 207 10.39 -5.81 -13.52
C GLY A 207 9.29 -4.76 -13.71
N SER A 208 9.57 -3.55 -14.24
CA SER A 208 8.50 -2.55 -14.39
C SER A 208 7.41 -2.99 -15.36
N TRP A 209 7.76 -3.74 -16.41
CA TRP A 209 6.75 -4.36 -17.26
C TRP A 209 5.96 -5.44 -16.55
N GLN A 210 6.60 -6.26 -15.71
CA GLN A 210 5.88 -7.23 -14.88
C GLN A 210 4.96 -6.53 -13.88
N MET A 211 5.37 -5.41 -13.28
CA MET A 211 4.52 -4.63 -12.39
C MET A 211 3.36 -3.96 -13.12
N LEU A 212 3.60 -3.34 -14.27
CA LEU A 212 2.53 -2.76 -15.08
C LEU A 212 1.56 -3.85 -15.52
N LEU A 213 2.06 -5.01 -15.94
CA LEU A 213 1.25 -6.17 -16.26
C LEU A 213 0.50 -6.69 -15.03
N MET A 214 1.08 -6.72 -13.84
CA MET A 214 0.36 -7.12 -12.62
C MET A 214 -0.74 -6.11 -12.23
N VAL A 215 -0.51 -4.81 -12.42
CA VAL A 215 -1.54 -3.78 -12.21
C VAL A 215 -2.64 -3.88 -13.26
N LEU A 216 -2.28 -4.07 -14.54
CA LEU A 216 -3.22 -4.22 -15.64
C LEU A 216 -3.99 -5.55 -15.58
N GLU A 217 -3.33 -6.68 -15.24
CA GLU A 217 -3.98 -7.96 -15.02
C GLU A 217 -4.93 -7.91 -13.82
N TYR A 218 -4.59 -7.16 -12.77
CA TYR A 218 -5.49 -6.94 -11.64
C TYR A 218 -6.72 -6.12 -12.04
N GLY A 219 -6.53 -5.04 -12.81
CA GLY A 219 -7.63 -4.22 -13.32
C GLY A 219 -8.50 -4.90 -14.38
N CYS A 220 -7.96 -5.86 -15.13
CA CYS A 220 -8.67 -6.57 -16.20
C CYS A 220 -9.29 -7.92 -15.77
N ARG A 221 -8.91 -8.48 -14.61
CA ARG A 221 -9.44 -9.77 -14.11
C ARG A 221 -10.35 -9.65 -12.87
N MET A 222 -10.58 -8.44 -12.36
CA MET A 222 -11.64 -8.12 -11.39
C MET A 222 -12.88 -7.61 -12.11
#